data_AF-A0A0C1RZL6-F1
#
_entry.id   AF-A0A0C1RZL6-F1
#
_cell.length_a   1.000
_cell.length_b   1.000
_cell.length_c   1.000
_cell.angle_alpha   90.00
_cell.angle_beta   90.00
_cell.angle_gamma   90.00
#
_symmetry.space_group_name_H-M   'P 1'
#
loop_
_entity.id
_entity.type
_entity.pdbx_description
1 polymer ?
#
loop_
_entity_poly.entity_id
_entity_poly.type
_entity_poly.pdbx_seq_one_letter_code
_entity_poly.pdbx_strand_id
1 'polypeptide(L)'
;MAYRLLSSRTDQPIHLGITESGGRRNGSIRSAIGIGSLLLDGIGDTLRVSLADDPVEEVKVALSILNSLKIRSVGVQIVACPTCSRKEFDVINVVKVLEERLSDVKDPLKISVIGCVVNGFGEAENSDFGVIGRRTRSVLLNRVENKKKFVHNDIISEELEDEVRKVIEIRERKCGSNCQSNSKQES
;
A
#
# COMPACT_ATOMS: atom_id res chain seq x y z
N MET A 1 -2.19 -26.73 -9.11
CA MET A 1 -3.00 -27.97 -9.03
C MET A 1 -2.59 -28.83 -7.84
N ALA A 2 -1.30 -29.14 -7.62
CA ALA A 2 -0.85 -29.93 -6.46
C ALA A 2 -1.30 -29.37 -5.10
N TYR A 3 -1.15 -28.06 -4.86
CA TYR A 3 -1.55 -27.42 -3.59
C TYR A 3 -3.06 -27.50 -3.30
N ARG A 4 -3.92 -27.45 -4.33
CA ARG A 4 -5.37 -27.62 -4.15
C ARG A 4 -5.73 -29.03 -3.69
N LEU A 5 -5.09 -30.03 -4.30
CA LEU A 5 -5.26 -31.43 -3.90
C LEU A 5 -4.68 -31.70 -2.50
N LEU A 6 -3.56 -31.05 -2.16
CA LEU A 6 -2.96 -31.15 -0.83
C LEU A 6 -3.91 -30.56 0.22
N SER A 7 -4.43 -29.35 -0.01
CA SER A 7 -5.37 -28.67 0.88
C SER A 7 -6.65 -29.47 1.13
N SER A 8 -7.14 -30.26 0.15
CA SER A 8 -8.30 -31.13 0.37
C SER A 8 -7.99 -32.42 1.12
N ARG A 9 -6.72 -32.68 1.48
CA ARG A 9 -6.25 -33.93 2.09
C ARG A 9 -5.53 -33.72 3.42
N THR A 10 -5.35 -32.48 3.87
CA THR A 10 -4.70 -32.18 5.15
C THR A 10 -5.18 -30.84 5.71
N ASP A 11 -5.26 -30.76 7.03
CA ASP A 11 -5.53 -29.53 7.78
C ASP A 11 -4.23 -28.86 8.29
N GLN A 12 -3.06 -29.41 7.93
CA GLN A 12 -1.78 -28.86 8.34
C GLN A 12 -1.49 -27.54 7.59
N PRO A 13 -0.79 -26.57 8.24
CA PRO A 13 -0.43 -25.32 7.59
C PRO A 13 0.39 -25.52 6.31
N ILE A 14 0.05 -24.78 5.25
CA ILE A 14 0.64 -24.89 3.93
C ILE A 14 1.54 -23.68 3.67
N HIS A 15 2.83 -23.95 3.43
CA HIS A 15 3.75 -22.96 2.91
C HIS A 15 3.68 -22.87 1.38
N LEU A 16 3.38 -21.68 0.88
CA LEU A 16 3.34 -21.37 -0.53
C LEU A 16 4.67 -20.78 -1.01
N GLY A 17 5.14 -21.23 -2.15
CA GLY A 17 6.25 -20.59 -2.83
C GLY A 17 6.31 -21.03 -4.29
N ILE A 18 6.86 -20.17 -5.13
CA ILE A 18 7.25 -20.52 -6.48
C ILE A 18 8.77 -20.48 -6.53
N THR A 19 9.38 -21.64 -6.67
CA THR A 19 10.82 -21.77 -6.87
C THR A 19 11.19 -21.31 -8.28
N GLU A 20 12.41 -20.79 -8.45
CA GLU A 20 12.96 -20.44 -9.76
C GLU A 20 12.10 -19.44 -10.56
N SER A 21 11.51 -18.45 -9.87
CA SER A 21 10.59 -17.52 -10.53
C SER A 21 11.29 -16.58 -11.54
N GLY A 22 12.60 -16.38 -11.41
CA GLY A 22 13.44 -15.58 -12.30
C GLY A 22 13.84 -14.23 -11.69
N GLY A 23 14.37 -13.31 -12.51
CA GLY A 23 14.74 -11.96 -12.07
C GLY A 23 13.52 -11.10 -11.72
N ARG A 24 13.74 -9.97 -11.00
CA ARG A 24 12.71 -9.12 -10.36
C ARG A 24 11.37 -9.10 -11.08
N ARG A 25 11.31 -8.50 -12.27
CA ARG A 25 10.05 -8.27 -12.99
C ARG A 25 9.29 -9.55 -13.30
N ASN A 26 9.95 -10.51 -13.94
CA ASN A 26 9.30 -11.75 -14.37
C ASN A 26 8.99 -12.66 -13.18
N GLY A 27 9.90 -12.69 -12.18
CA GLY A 27 9.71 -13.42 -10.94
C GLY A 27 8.51 -12.89 -10.15
N SER A 28 8.42 -11.57 -9.95
CA SER A 28 7.27 -10.93 -9.28
C SER A 28 5.94 -11.27 -9.96
N ILE A 29 5.88 -11.22 -11.30
CA ILE A 29 4.64 -11.53 -12.03
C ILE A 29 4.27 -13.01 -11.87
N ARG A 30 5.22 -13.93 -12.04
CA ARG A 30 4.97 -15.37 -11.87
C ARG A 30 4.54 -15.71 -10.45
N SER A 31 5.24 -15.18 -9.45
CA SER A 31 4.90 -15.33 -8.04
C SER A 31 3.52 -14.77 -7.72
N ALA A 32 3.20 -13.56 -8.19
CA ALA A 32 1.87 -12.96 -7.96
C ALA A 32 0.74 -13.80 -8.56
N ILE A 33 0.92 -14.34 -9.78
CA ILE A 33 -0.10 -15.19 -10.41
C ILE A 33 -0.25 -16.52 -9.67
N GLY A 34 0.86 -17.24 -9.42
CA GLY A 34 0.77 -18.59 -8.86
C GLY A 34 0.41 -18.60 -7.37
N ILE A 35 1.01 -17.73 -6.57
CA ILE A 35 0.68 -17.60 -5.14
C ILE A 35 -0.69 -16.94 -4.99
N GLY A 36 -0.95 -15.85 -5.72
CA GLY A 36 -2.21 -15.11 -5.60
C GLY A 36 -3.43 -15.94 -5.99
N SER A 37 -3.32 -16.80 -7.00
CA SER A 37 -4.41 -17.72 -7.34
C SER A 37 -4.74 -18.71 -6.22
N LEU A 38 -3.75 -19.18 -5.46
CA LEU A 38 -3.99 -20.10 -4.35
C LEU A 38 -4.56 -19.37 -3.13
N LEU A 39 -4.05 -18.17 -2.84
CA LEU A 39 -4.56 -17.33 -1.76
C LEU A 39 -6.02 -16.92 -1.97
N LEU A 40 -6.44 -16.65 -3.21
CA LEU A 40 -7.85 -16.37 -3.55
C LEU A 40 -8.76 -17.58 -3.32
N ASP A 41 -8.23 -18.80 -3.41
CA ASP A 41 -8.96 -20.02 -3.08
C ASP A 41 -8.95 -20.31 -1.57
N GLY A 42 -8.37 -19.43 -0.75
CA GLY A 42 -8.22 -19.61 0.70
C GLY A 42 -7.12 -20.58 1.10
N ILE A 43 -6.17 -20.88 0.21
CA ILE A 43 -5.09 -21.83 0.44
C ILE A 43 -3.79 -21.08 0.72
N GLY A 44 -3.14 -21.39 1.84
CA GLY A 44 -1.80 -20.91 2.20
C GLY A 44 -1.77 -20.13 3.51
N ASP A 45 -0.90 -20.56 4.42
CA ASP A 45 -0.75 -19.98 5.78
C ASP A 45 0.51 -19.13 5.91
N THR A 46 1.52 -19.46 5.12
CA THR A 46 2.77 -18.71 5.00
C THR A 46 3.22 -18.73 3.55
N LEU A 47 3.95 -17.71 3.11
CA LEU A 47 4.44 -17.64 1.75
C LEU A 47 5.88 -17.15 1.67
N ARG A 48 6.58 -17.59 0.63
CA ARG A 48 7.88 -17.07 0.21
C ARG A 48 7.86 -16.80 -1.29
N VAL A 49 8.32 -15.61 -1.66
CA VAL A 49 8.64 -15.27 -3.05
C VAL A 49 10.12 -15.62 -3.26
N SER A 50 10.48 -16.23 -4.40
CA SER A 50 11.87 -16.63 -4.68
C SER A 50 12.36 -15.95 -5.95
N LEU A 51 13.07 -14.84 -5.82
CA LEU A 51 13.59 -14.03 -6.92
C LEU A 51 15.10 -14.26 -7.07
N ALA A 52 15.60 -14.14 -8.30
CA ALA A 52 17.03 -13.96 -8.55
C ALA A 52 17.42 -12.49 -8.33
N ASP A 53 17.23 -11.99 -7.10
CA ASP A 53 17.46 -10.60 -6.69
C ASP A 53 17.72 -10.51 -5.18
N ASP A 54 17.87 -9.29 -4.64
CA ASP A 54 18.02 -9.05 -3.21
C ASP A 54 16.85 -9.64 -2.39
N PRO A 55 17.11 -10.35 -1.28
CA PRO A 55 16.08 -10.91 -0.41
C PRO A 55 15.06 -9.88 0.12
N VAL A 56 15.45 -8.62 0.27
CA VAL A 56 14.55 -7.52 0.67
C VAL A 56 13.47 -7.31 -0.40
N GLU A 57 13.80 -7.46 -1.68
CA GLU A 57 12.82 -7.36 -2.76
C GLU A 57 11.84 -8.55 -2.76
N GLU A 58 12.27 -9.74 -2.36
CA GLU A 58 11.36 -10.88 -2.16
C GLU A 58 10.27 -10.54 -1.12
N VAL A 59 10.66 -9.92 0.00
CA VAL A 59 9.74 -9.50 1.06
C VAL A 59 8.79 -8.39 0.59
N LYS A 60 9.30 -7.38 -0.13
CA LYS A 60 8.46 -6.31 -0.69
C LYS A 60 7.40 -6.86 -1.65
N VAL A 61 7.78 -7.80 -2.51
CA VAL A 61 6.85 -8.44 -3.46
C VAL A 61 5.84 -9.31 -2.72
N ALA A 62 6.27 -10.08 -1.72
CA ALA A 62 5.38 -10.88 -0.87
C ALA A 62 4.31 -10.02 -0.20
N LEU A 63 4.72 -8.90 0.43
CA LEU A 63 3.80 -7.95 1.04
C LEU A 63 2.89 -7.28 0.00
N SER A 64 3.40 -6.96 -1.18
CA SER A 64 2.61 -6.36 -2.27
C SER A 64 1.50 -7.31 -2.76
N ILE A 65 1.76 -8.61 -2.84
CA ILE A 65 0.76 -9.63 -3.18
C ILE A 65 -0.35 -9.65 -2.11
N LEU A 66 0.02 -9.72 -0.83
CA LEU A 66 -0.95 -9.73 0.28
C LEU A 66 -1.78 -8.45 0.36
N ASN A 67 -1.14 -7.29 0.18
CA ASN A 67 -1.78 -5.98 0.13
C ASN A 67 -2.80 -5.91 -1.02
N SER A 68 -2.42 -6.41 -2.21
CA SER A 68 -3.28 -6.40 -3.40
C SER A 68 -4.53 -7.27 -3.22
N LEU A 69 -4.40 -8.38 -2.50
CA LEU A 69 -5.51 -9.28 -2.17
C LEU A 69 -6.29 -8.87 -0.91
N LYS A 70 -5.86 -7.79 -0.23
CA LYS A 70 -6.44 -7.31 1.04
C LYS A 70 -6.42 -8.35 2.16
N ILE A 71 -5.51 -9.32 2.11
CA ILE A 71 -5.35 -10.36 3.15
C ILE A 71 -4.59 -9.78 4.35
N ARG A 72 -3.57 -8.97 4.06
CA ARG A 72 -2.79 -8.24 5.06
C ARG A 72 -2.39 -6.91 4.45
N SER A 73 -2.65 -5.81 5.16
CA SER A 73 -2.25 -4.46 4.76
C SER A 73 -1.03 -4.04 5.57
N VAL A 74 0.10 -3.80 4.90
CA VAL A 74 1.34 -3.30 5.51
C VAL A 74 1.89 -2.16 4.67
N GLY A 75 2.28 -1.09 5.36
CA GLY A 75 2.88 0.09 4.78
C GLY A 75 1.93 0.91 3.91
N VAL A 76 2.53 1.83 3.16
CA VAL A 76 1.78 2.78 2.34
C VAL A 76 1.43 2.18 0.99
N GLN A 77 0.14 2.18 0.66
CA GLN A 77 -0.36 1.82 -0.66
C GLN A 77 -0.68 3.08 -1.46
N ILE A 78 0.12 3.35 -2.49
CA ILE A 78 -0.11 4.47 -3.40
C ILE A 78 -0.93 3.99 -4.60
N VAL A 79 -2.08 4.61 -4.82
CA VAL A 79 -2.94 4.42 -5.99
C VAL A 79 -2.85 5.68 -6.82
N ALA A 80 -2.47 5.55 -8.09
CA ALA A 80 -2.29 6.69 -8.96
C ALA A 80 -3.05 6.52 -10.27
N CYS A 81 -3.53 7.63 -10.84
CA CYS A 81 -4.11 7.58 -12.17
C CYS A 81 -3.02 7.38 -13.23
N PRO A 82 -3.33 6.73 -14.37
CA PRO A 82 -2.41 6.72 -15.50
C PRO A 82 -2.18 8.17 -15.98
N THR A 83 -1.00 8.42 -16.56
CA THR A 83 -0.75 9.72 -17.18
C THR A 83 -1.60 9.89 -18.43
N CYS A 84 -2.31 11.01 -18.51
CA CYS A 84 -3.08 11.43 -19.68
C CYS A 84 -2.89 12.94 -19.94
N SER A 85 -3.46 13.46 -21.02
CA SER A 85 -3.37 14.88 -21.40
C SER A 85 -4.08 15.84 -20.43
N ARG A 86 -4.92 15.32 -19.53
CA ARG A 86 -5.68 16.12 -18.55
C ARG A 86 -4.90 16.39 -17.25
N LYS A 87 -3.65 15.90 -17.16
CA LYS A 87 -2.85 16.05 -15.95
C LYS A 87 -2.46 17.51 -15.72
N GLU A 88 -2.62 17.97 -14.48
CA GLU A 88 -2.27 19.32 -14.05
C GLU A 88 -0.90 19.36 -13.35
N PHE A 89 -0.32 18.19 -13.05
CA PHE A 89 1.02 18.02 -12.48
C PHE A 89 1.64 16.69 -12.92
N ASP A 90 2.92 16.49 -12.63
CA ASP A 90 3.62 15.25 -12.97
C ASP A 90 3.35 14.13 -11.95
N VAL A 91 2.29 13.36 -12.22
CA VAL A 91 1.88 12.21 -11.40
C VAL A 91 3.00 11.18 -11.25
N ILE A 92 3.79 10.91 -12.30
CA ILE A 92 4.84 9.88 -12.26
C ILE A 92 5.92 10.28 -11.26
N ASN A 93 6.37 11.52 -11.34
CA ASN A 93 7.41 12.03 -10.44
C ASN A 93 6.92 12.05 -8.98
N VAL A 94 5.69 12.53 -8.74
CA VAL A 94 5.11 12.55 -7.40
C VAL A 94 5.02 11.14 -6.80
N VAL A 95 4.53 10.16 -7.56
CA VAL A 95 4.44 8.76 -7.10
C VAL A 95 5.82 8.21 -6.77
N LYS A 96 6.80 8.38 -7.66
CA LYS A 96 8.16 7.89 -7.44
C LYS A 96 8.78 8.46 -6.17
N VAL A 97 8.66 9.77 -5.96
CA VAL A 97 9.17 10.45 -4.76
C VAL A 97 8.48 9.93 -3.50
N LEU A 98 7.16 9.77 -3.53
CA LEU A 98 6.40 9.26 -2.39
C LEU A 98 6.73 7.80 -2.07
N GLU A 99 6.88 6.93 -3.06
CA GLU A 99 7.29 5.52 -2.88
C GLU A 99 8.65 5.41 -2.19
N GLU A 100 9.61 6.26 -2.57
CA GLU A 100 10.94 6.30 -1.97
C GLU A 100 10.88 6.83 -0.52
N ARG A 101 10.24 7.99 -0.34
CA ARG A 101 10.23 8.69 0.96
C ARG A 101 9.33 8.07 2.02
N LEU A 102 8.34 7.27 1.64
CA LEU A 102 7.42 6.58 2.56
C LEU A 102 7.73 5.08 2.70
N SER A 103 8.87 4.63 2.19
CA SER A 103 9.29 3.22 2.24
C SER A 103 9.56 2.72 3.68
N ASP A 104 9.81 3.63 4.62
CA ASP A 104 10.01 3.34 6.05
C ASP A 104 8.69 3.17 6.82
N VAL A 105 7.58 3.66 6.27
CA VAL A 105 6.27 3.66 6.94
C VAL A 105 5.68 2.26 6.95
N LYS A 106 5.33 1.78 8.15
CA LYS A 106 4.73 0.45 8.36
C LYS A 106 3.22 0.49 8.53
N ASP A 107 2.66 1.64 8.89
CA ASP A 107 1.22 1.83 9.03
C ASP A 107 0.49 1.54 7.71
N PRO A 108 -0.60 0.76 7.74
CA PRO A 108 -1.43 0.54 6.58
C PRO A 108 -2.18 1.83 6.25
N LEU A 109 -1.66 2.59 5.28
CA LEU A 109 -2.24 3.84 4.81
C LEU A 109 -2.40 3.81 3.31
N LYS A 110 -3.52 4.33 2.81
CA LYS A 110 -3.80 4.42 1.39
C LYS A 110 -3.74 5.86 0.90
N ILE A 111 -2.98 6.10 -0.17
CA ILE A 111 -2.75 7.41 -0.75
C ILE A 111 -3.22 7.40 -2.21
N SER A 112 -4.11 8.32 -2.59
CA SER A 112 -4.50 8.51 -4.00
C SER A 112 -3.76 9.70 -4.62
N VAL A 113 -3.10 9.53 -5.76
CA VAL A 113 -2.44 10.60 -6.52
C VAL A 113 -3.10 10.75 -7.88
N ILE A 114 -4.03 11.70 -8.00
CA ILE A 114 -4.85 11.87 -9.21
C ILE A 114 -4.52 13.20 -9.89
N GLY A 115 -4.06 13.12 -11.14
CA GLY A 115 -3.58 14.29 -11.90
C GLY A 115 -4.66 15.27 -12.36
N CYS A 116 -5.95 14.97 -12.20
CA CYS A 116 -7.05 15.83 -12.67
C CYS A 116 -8.31 15.71 -11.80
N VAL A 117 -9.26 16.64 -11.99
CA VAL A 117 -10.51 16.67 -11.23
C VAL A 117 -11.53 15.60 -11.62
N VAL A 118 -11.44 15.03 -12.83
CA VAL A 118 -12.51 14.21 -13.43
C VAL A 118 -12.77 12.94 -12.62
N ASN A 119 -11.74 12.13 -12.42
CA ASN A 119 -11.80 10.95 -11.56
C ASN A 119 -11.31 11.25 -10.13
N GLY A 120 -10.79 12.46 -9.91
CA GLY A 120 -10.06 12.83 -8.70
C GLY A 120 -10.85 12.66 -7.42
N PHE A 121 -12.09 13.15 -7.36
CA PHE A 121 -12.87 13.13 -6.12
C PHE A 121 -13.27 11.71 -5.70
N GLY A 122 -13.87 10.92 -6.60
CA GLY A 122 -14.29 9.56 -6.27
C GLY A 122 -13.11 8.64 -5.90
N GLU A 123 -11.98 8.76 -6.59
CA GLU A 123 -10.79 7.94 -6.29
C GLU A 123 -10.08 8.38 -5.00
N ALA A 124 -10.07 9.69 -4.70
CA ALA A 124 -9.46 10.22 -3.48
C ALA A 124 -10.32 9.99 -2.22
N GLU A 125 -11.65 9.91 -2.35
CA GLU A 125 -12.54 9.61 -1.22
C GLU A 125 -12.34 8.20 -0.67
N ASN A 126 -11.85 7.27 -1.49
CA ASN A 126 -11.61 5.88 -1.10
C ASN A 126 -10.22 5.65 -0.48
N SER A 127 -9.52 6.71 -0.07
CA SER A 127 -8.16 6.67 0.46
C SER A 127 -8.03 7.54 1.71
N ASP A 128 -7.03 7.24 2.55
CA ASP A 128 -6.74 8.00 3.77
C ASP A 128 -6.22 9.41 3.43
N PHE A 129 -5.40 9.48 2.39
CA PHE A 129 -4.92 10.72 1.79
C PHE A 129 -5.19 10.73 0.30
N GLY A 130 -5.43 11.91 -0.26
CA GLY A 130 -5.65 12.04 -1.68
C GLY A 130 -5.22 13.40 -2.22
N VAL A 131 -4.62 13.42 -3.40
CA VAL A 131 -4.33 14.64 -4.16
C VAL A 131 -5.09 14.63 -5.47
N ILE A 132 -5.74 15.75 -5.77
CA ILE A 132 -6.54 15.97 -6.96
C ILE A 132 -6.00 17.17 -7.72
N GLY A 133 -5.53 16.90 -8.93
CA GLY A 133 -4.90 17.89 -9.81
C GLY A 133 -5.84 19.02 -10.21
N ARG A 134 -5.37 20.25 -10.03
CA ARG A 134 -5.95 21.48 -10.58
C ARG A 134 -4.82 22.40 -11.04
N ARG A 135 -5.07 23.19 -12.09
CA ARG A 135 -4.13 24.14 -12.72
C ARG A 135 -2.95 24.58 -11.86
N THR A 136 -3.18 25.47 -10.90
CA THR A 136 -2.09 26.05 -10.08
C THR A 136 -2.03 25.47 -8.67
N ARG A 137 -3.19 25.09 -8.11
CA ARG A 137 -3.31 24.58 -6.75
C ARG A 137 -4.21 23.36 -6.69
N SER A 138 -3.59 22.20 -6.55
CA SER A 138 -4.26 20.92 -6.36
C SER A 138 -4.92 20.83 -4.98
N VAL A 139 -5.92 19.96 -4.87
CA VAL A 139 -6.61 19.70 -3.61
C VAL A 139 -5.95 18.53 -2.93
N LEU A 140 -5.50 18.71 -1.69
CA LEU A 140 -5.09 17.61 -0.81
C LEU A 140 -6.21 17.35 0.20
N LEU A 141 -6.63 16.10 0.27
CA LEU A 141 -7.60 15.56 1.21
C LEU A 141 -6.87 14.71 2.24
N ASN A 142 -7.02 15.04 3.52
CA ASN A 142 -6.62 14.22 4.65
C ASN A 142 -7.91 13.71 5.30
N ARG A 143 -8.28 12.48 4.98
CA ARG A 143 -9.52 11.86 5.46
C ARG A 143 -9.41 11.37 6.90
N VAL A 144 -8.21 11.08 7.37
CA VAL A 144 -7.97 10.64 8.76
C VAL A 144 -8.37 11.74 9.75
N GLU A 145 -8.11 13.00 9.40
CA GLU A 145 -8.49 14.16 10.20
C GLU A 145 -9.65 14.98 9.62
N ASN A 146 -10.29 14.52 8.54
CA ASN A 146 -11.35 15.26 7.81
C ASN A 146 -10.95 16.68 7.39
N LYS A 147 -9.70 16.87 6.95
CA LYS A 147 -9.16 18.15 6.48
C LYS A 147 -9.06 18.19 4.96
N LYS A 148 -9.19 19.38 4.41
CA LYS A 148 -8.97 19.68 2.99
C LYS A 148 -8.14 20.93 2.87
N LYS A 149 -7.07 20.89 2.08
CA LYS A 149 -6.21 22.04 1.80
C LYS A 149 -5.92 22.19 0.31
N PHE A 150 -5.58 23.40 -0.11
CA PHE A 150 -5.09 23.70 -1.45
C PHE A 150 -3.57 23.78 -1.41
N VAL A 151 -2.92 23.07 -2.32
CA VAL A 151 -1.46 22.89 -2.32
C VAL A 151 -0.92 23.28 -3.69
N HIS A 152 0.20 23.98 -3.74
CA HIS A 152 0.88 24.26 -5.01
C HIS A 152 1.38 22.96 -5.64
N ASN A 153 1.28 22.87 -6.96
CA ASN A 153 1.61 21.63 -7.68
C ASN A 153 3.08 21.22 -7.55
N ASP A 154 3.97 22.18 -7.29
CA ASP A 154 5.41 21.95 -7.18
C ASP A 154 5.84 21.32 -5.84
N ILE A 155 4.98 21.35 -4.82
CA ILE A 155 5.28 20.88 -3.46
C ILE A 155 4.32 19.78 -2.99
N ILE A 156 3.66 19.10 -3.92
CA ILE A 156 2.66 18.06 -3.61
C ILE A 156 3.29 16.92 -2.81
N SER A 157 4.49 16.47 -3.19
CA SER A 157 5.20 15.37 -2.54
C SER A 157 5.52 15.67 -1.08
N GLU A 158 6.08 16.85 -0.83
CA GLU A 158 6.47 17.34 0.49
C GLU A 158 5.26 17.46 1.41
N GLU A 159 4.23 18.14 0.92
CA GLU A 159 3.02 18.42 1.71
C GLU A 159 2.20 17.17 2.01
N LEU A 160 2.29 16.15 1.16
CA LEU A 160 1.61 14.89 1.39
C LEU A 160 2.38 13.99 2.33
N GLU A 161 3.71 13.93 2.21
CA GLU A 161 4.58 13.26 3.16
C GLU A 161 4.40 13.82 4.57
N ASP A 162 4.40 15.14 4.72
CA ASP A 162 4.23 15.81 6.00
C ASP A 162 2.89 15.46 6.67
N GLU A 163 1.80 15.40 5.91
CA GLU A 163 0.48 15.02 6.44
C GLU A 163 0.46 13.56 6.88
N VAL A 164 1.08 12.66 6.10
CA VAL A 164 1.21 11.24 6.45
C VAL A 164 1.99 11.08 7.76
N ARG A 165 3.17 11.71 7.86
CA ARG A 165 4.03 11.60 9.05
C ARG A 165 3.37 12.20 10.31
N LYS A 166 2.66 13.33 10.20
CA LYS A 166 1.87 13.91 11.30
C LYS A 166 0.80 12.94 11.82
N VAL A 167 0.08 12.27 10.92
CA VAL A 167 -0.95 11.31 11.31
C VAL A 167 -0.36 10.08 12.00
N ILE A 168 0.78 9.58 11.52
CA ILE A 168 1.49 8.47 12.17
C ILE A 168 1.89 8.85 13.60
N GLU A 169 2.50 10.02 13.78
CA GLU A 169 2.91 10.50 15.10
C GLU A 169 1.71 10.65 16.06
N ILE A 170 0.56 11.14 15.57
CA ILE A 170 -0.68 11.22 16.36
C ILE A 170 -1.16 9.82 16.77
N ARG A 171 -1.09 8.83 15.87
CA ARG A 171 -1.49 7.44 16.15
C ARG A 171 -0.58 6.80 17.20
N GLU A 172 0.72 6.99 17.09
CA GLU A 172 1.70 6.49 18.07
C GLU A 172 1.46 7.08 19.46
N ARG A 173 1.26 8.40 19.56
CA ARG A 173 0.94 9.08 20.83
C ARG A 173 -0.37 8.55 21.45
N LYS A 174 -1.40 8.31 20.63
CA LYS A 174 -2.68 7.73 21.10
C LYS A 174 -2.54 6.28 21.56
N CYS A 175 -1.73 5.48 20.85
CA CYS A 175 -1.47 4.09 21.23
C CYS A 175 -0.71 4.01 22.57
N GLY A 176 0.31 4.85 22.77
CA GLY A 176 1.02 4.95 24.05
C GLY A 176 0.13 5.39 25.22
N SER A 177 -0.91 6.20 24.95
CA SER A 177 -1.87 6.64 25.98
C SER A 177 -2.90 5.57 26.34
N ASN A 178 -3.37 4.78 25.36
CA ASN A 178 -4.35 3.70 25.57
C ASN A 178 -3.75 2.44 26.21
N CYS A 179 -2.43 2.23 26.14
CA CYS A 179 -1.79 1.13 26.87
C CYS A 179 -1.78 1.34 28.39
N GLN A 180 -1.88 2.59 28.89
CA GLN A 180 -1.94 2.86 30.33
C GLN A 180 -3.35 2.74 30.94
N SER A 181 -4.41 2.76 30.13
CA SER A 181 -5.80 2.60 30.60
C SER A 181 -6.24 1.14 30.70
N ASN A 182 -5.64 0.23 29.93
CA ASN A 182 -6.02 -1.18 29.93
C ASN A 182 -5.30 -2.05 30.98
N SER A 183 -4.40 -1.47 31.79
CA SER A 183 -3.71 -2.19 32.88
C SER A 183 -4.34 -1.97 34.27
N LYS A 184 -5.54 -1.38 34.35
CA LYS A 184 -6.22 -1.08 35.64
C LYS A 184 -7.65 -1.65 35.76
N GLN A 185 -8.06 -2.59 34.90
CA GLN A 185 -9.41 -3.19 34.95
C GLN A 185 -9.46 -4.72 35.12
N GLU A 186 -8.32 -5.37 35.41
CA GLU A 186 -8.31 -6.77 35.86
C GLU A 186 -7.64 -6.82 37.23
N SER A 187 -8.43 -6.61 38.28
CA SER A 187 -8.06 -6.76 39.70
C SER A 187 -9.29 -7.21 40.47
#